data_AF-X1W1L4-F1
#
_entry.id   AF-X1W1L4-F1
#
_cell.length_a   1.000
_cell.length_b   1.000
_cell.length_c   1.000
_cell.angle_alpha   90.00
_cell.angle_beta   90.00
_cell.angle_gamma   90.00
#
_symmetry.space_group_name_H-M   'P 1'
#
loop_
_entity.id
_entity.type
_entity.pdbx_description
1 polymer ?
#
loop_
_entity_poly.entity_id
_entity_poly.type
_entity_poly.pdbx_seq_one_letter_code
_entity_poly.pdbx_strand_id
1 'polypeptide(L)'
;SIKSPVKIASIELLRGRRNYFVRTRSADGTVGVAVTNSRAAYLYPILQQLVIPYFIGKDARDLESLIDGVYVYRSNYKLSGVALWCCVAWVEFSLLDLLGKMEGKPVG
;
A
#
# COMPACT_ATOMS: atom_id res chain seq x y z
N SER A 1 2.10 -16.57 12.60
CA SER A 1 1.45 -15.28 12.90
C SER A 1 2.50 -14.36 13.49
N ILE A 2 2.70 -13.22 12.82
CA ILE A 2 3.80 -12.29 13.02
C ILE A 2 3.66 -11.61 14.39
N LYS A 3 4.57 -11.92 15.31
CA LYS A 3 4.50 -11.45 16.70
C LYS A 3 5.03 -10.02 16.86
N SER A 4 6.05 -9.66 16.09
CA SER A 4 6.67 -8.34 16.12
C SER A 4 5.92 -7.33 15.25
N PRO A 5 5.90 -6.04 15.61
CA PRO A 5 5.35 -5.00 14.75
C PRO A 5 6.01 -4.93 13.38
N VAL A 6 5.21 -4.82 12.32
CA VAL A 6 5.68 -4.70 10.94
C VAL A 6 5.57 -3.24 10.52
N LYS A 7 6.51 -2.42 11.00
CA LYS A 7 6.49 -0.97 10.71
C LYS A 7 6.78 -0.71 9.24
N ILE A 8 5.90 0.04 8.58
CA ILE A 8 6.05 0.43 7.17
C ILE A 8 7.08 1.57 7.09
N ALA A 9 8.23 1.30 6.46
CA ALA A 9 9.32 2.26 6.34
C ALA A 9 9.19 3.12 5.06
N SER A 10 8.83 2.50 3.94
CA SER A 10 8.61 3.23 2.69
C SER A 10 7.57 2.55 1.81
N ILE A 11 6.90 3.37 0.99
CA ILE A 11 6.04 2.92 -0.12
C ILE A 11 6.39 3.76 -1.33
N GLU A 12 6.65 3.12 -2.47
CA GLU A 12 7.12 3.79 -3.68
C GLU A 12 6.37 3.26 -4.91
N LEU A 13 6.03 4.17 -5.84
CA LEU A 13 5.57 3.81 -7.17
C LEU A 13 6.77 3.66 -8.10
N LEU A 14 6.99 2.44 -8.59
CA LEU A 14 8.03 2.12 -9.55
C LEU A 14 7.42 2.02 -10.95
N ARG A 15 8.15 2.51 -11.95
CA ARG A 15 7.80 2.35 -13.36
C ARG A 15 8.71 1.32 -14.00
N GLY A 16 8.14 0.20 -14.42
CA GLY A 16 8.79 -0.75 -15.32
C GLY A 16 8.60 -0.34 -16.79
N ARG A 17 8.93 -1.23 -17.73
CA ARG A 17 8.79 -0.95 -19.17
C ARG A 17 7.36 -0.55 -19.56
N ARG A 18 6.38 -1.39 -19.21
CA ARG A 18 4.95 -1.20 -19.56
C ARG A 18 4.02 -1.13 -18.37
N ASN A 19 4.49 -1.51 -17.19
CA ASN A 19 3.69 -1.64 -15.98
C ASN A 19 4.22 -0.72 -14.88
N TYR A 20 3.34 -0.37 -13.95
CA TYR A 20 3.73 0.26 -12.70
C TYR A 20 3.57 -0.74 -11.56
N PHE A 21 4.37 -0.54 -10.51
CA PHE A 21 4.39 -1.38 -9.33
C PHE A 21 4.39 -0.50 -8.08
N VAL A 22 3.62 -0.87 -7.07
CA VAL A 22 3.77 -0.32 -5.73
C VAL A 22 4.69 -1.26 -4.96
N ARG A 23 5.79 -0.72 -4.43
CA ARG A 23 6.73 -1.45 -3.57
C ARG A 23 6.65 -0.90 -2.16
N THR A 24 6.37 -1.78 -1.20
CA THR A 24 6.41 -1.46 0.23
C THR A 24 7.61 -2.12 0.87
N ARG A 25 8.30 -1.40 1.76
CA ARG A 25 9.41 -1.92 2.57
C ARG A 25 9.10 -1.73 4.06
N SER A 26 9.23 -2.80 4.84
CA SER A 26 9.17 -2.73 6.30
C SER A 26 10.50 -2.24 6.90
N ALA A 27 10.47 -1.82 8.17
CA ALA A 27 11.66 -1.37 8.89
C ALA A 27 12.74 -2.48 9.04
N ASP A 28 12.33 -3.75 9.01
CA ASP A 28 13.25 -4.91 9.02
C ASP A 28 13.79 -5.28 7.63
N GLY A 29 13.39 -4.56 6.58
CA GLY A 29 13.87 -4.74 5.22
C GLY A 29 13.05 -5.69 4.34
N THR A 30 12.00 -6.34 4.86
CA THR A 30 11.10 -7.16 4.04
C THR A 30 10.38 -6.30 2.99
N VAL A 31 10.21 -6.85 1.79
CA VAL A 31 9.65 -6.13 0.64
C VAL A 31 8.42 -6.84 0.09
N GLY A 32 7.31 -6.10 0.04
CA GLY A 32 6.11 -6.46 -0.71
C GLY A 32 5.96 -5.65 -1.99
N VAL A 33 5.37 -6.25 -3.02
CA VAL A 33 5.17 -5.66 -4.35
C VAL A 33 3.78 -5.98 -4.86
N ALA A 34 3.12 -4.96 -5.41
CA ALA A 34 1.87 -5.13 -6.15
C ALA A 34 1.98 -4.52 -7.54
N VAL A 35 1.42 -5.21 -8.53
CA VAL A 35 1.21 -4.63 -9.86
C VAL A 35 0.01 -3.69 -9.81
N THR A 36 0.12 -2.54 -10.48
CA THR A 36 -1.02 -1.65 -10.66
C THR A 36 -1.70 -1.91 -12.00
N ASN A 37 -2.85 -1.27 -12.23
CA ASN A 37 -3.36 -1.11 -13.59
C ASN A 37 -2.75 0.14 -14.26
N SER A 38 -3.09 0.39 -15.53
CA SER A 38 -2.58 1.52 -16.32
C SER A 38 -2.94 2.90 -15.77
N ARG A 39 -3.92 3.00 -14.86
CA ARG A 39 -4.36 4.27 -14.27
C ARG A 39 -3.31 4.90 -13.35
N ALA A 40 -2.32 4.13 -12.90
CA ALA A 40 -1.18 4.67 -12.16
C ALA A 40 -0.46 5.80 -12.94
N ALA A 41 -0.54 5.80 -14.28
CA ALA A 41 0.00 6.87 -15.12
C ALA A 41 -0.57 8.26 -14.80
N TYR A 42 -1.81 8.36 -14.28
CA TYR A 42 -2.45 9.62 -13.95
C TYR A 42 -2.95 9.73 -12.51
N LEU A 43 -3.05 8.61 -11.78
CA LEU A 43 -3.44 8.59 -10.36
C LEU A 43 -2.26 8.69 -9.38
N TYR A 44 -1.01 8.65 -9.87
CA TYR A 44 0.18 8.72 -9.00
C TYR A 44 0.21 9.92 -8.04
N PRO A 45 -0.31 11.14 -8.36
CA PRO A 45 -0.30 12.24 -7.40
C PRO A 45 -1.19 11.95 -6.19
N ILE A 46 -2.35 11.31 -6.40
CA ILE A 46 -3.26 10.90 -5.32
C ILE A 46 -2.59 9.85 -4.45
N LEU A 47 -1.99 8.83 -5.08
CA LEU A 47 -1.21 7.80 -4.38
C LEU A 47 -0.14 8.43 -3.48
N GLN A 48 0.68 9.33 -4.04
CA GLN A 48 1.82 9.92 -3.33
C GLN A 48 1.44 10.95 -2.26
N GLN A 49 0.39 11.74 -2.47
CA GLN A 49 0.08 12.88 -1.61
C GLN A 49 -0.97 12.58 -0.54
N LEU A 50 -1.86 11.60 -0.81
CA LEU A 50 -3.05 11.37 0.02
C LEU A 50 -3.14 9.96 0.59
N VAL A 51 -2.60 8.96 -0.11
CA VAL A 51 -2.67 7.56 0.33
C VAL A 51 -1.39 7.17 1.06
N ILE A 52 -0.23 7.17 0.40
CA ILE A 52 1.06 6.73 0.97
C ILE A 52 1.37 7.39 2.32
N PRO A 53 1.25 8.73 2.49
CA PRO A 53 1.63 9.38 3.74
C PRO A 53 0.87 8.89 4.97
N TYR A 54 -0.34 8.35 4.79
CA TYR A 54 -1.11 7.77 5.89
C TYR A 54 -0.45 6.51 6.45
N PHE A 55 0.15 5.66 5.60
CA PHE A 55 0.66 4.35 5.98
C PHE A 55 2.05 4.37 6.61
N ILE A 56 2.87 5.40 6.31
CA ILE A 56 4.27 5.44 6.76
C ILE A 56 4.34 5.45 8.30
N GLY A 57 5.18 4.57 8.85
CA GLY A 57 5.39 4.40 10.30
C GLY A 57 4.33 3.56 11.01
N LYS A 58 3.22 3.21 10.36
CA LYS A 58 2.18 2.35 10.92
C LYS A 58 2.56 0.88 10.85
N ASP A 59 1.86 0.04 11.62
CA ASP A 59 2.05 -1.40 11.64
C ASP A 59 1.18 -2.06 10.56
N ALA A 60 1.80 -2.75 9.60
CA ALA A 60 1.10 -3.41 8.50
C ALA A 60 0.13 -4.50 8.95
N ARG A 61 0.27 -5.01 10.18
CA ARG A 61 -0.63 -6.03 10.76
C ARG A 61 -2.04 -5.49 11.01
N ASP A 62 -2.21 -4.18 11.13
CA ASP A 62 -3.50 -3.52 11.39
C ASP A 62 -4.29 -3.24 10.09
N LEU A 63 -4.06 -4.04 9.04
CA LEU A 63 -4.46 -3.74 7.65
C LEU A 63 -5.90 -3.25 7.51
N GLU A 64 -6.89 -3.98 8.06
CA GLU A 64 -8.31 -3.59 7.99
C GLU A 64 -8.56 -2.18 8.55
N SER A 65 -8.00 -1.90 9.74
CA SER A 65 -8.12 -0.59 10.39
C SER A 65 -7.40 0.52 9.59
N LEU A 66 -6.31 0.17 8.88
CA LEU A 66 -5.60 1.11 8.02
C LEU A 66 -6.43 1.48 6.77
N ILE A 67 -7.19 0.55 6.20
CA ILE A 67 -8.08 0.83 5.07
C ILE A 67 -9.21 1.79 5.47
N ASP A 68 -9.83 1.55 6.62
CA ASP A 68 -10.85 2.47 7.17
C ASP A 68 -10.25 3.84 7.51
N GLY A 69 -9.05 3.83 8.08
CA GLY A 69 -8.37 5.06 8.49
C GLY A 69 -7.88 5.92 7.33
N VAL A 70 -7.40 5.33 6.23
CA VAL A 70 -7.00 6.11 5.04
C VAL A 70 -8.21 6.74 4.35
N TYR A 71 -9.39 6.12 4.44
CA TYR A 71 -10.63 6.67 3.91
C TYR A 71 -11.02 7.99 4.60
N VAL A 72 -10.82 8.09 5.92
CA VAL A 72 -11.11 9.34 6.67
C VAL A 72 -9.94 10.33 6.69
N TYR A 73 -8.71 9.85 6.49
CA TYR A 73 -7.50 10.69 6.49
C TYR A 73 -7.61 11.85 5.51
N ARG A 74 -7.36 13.07 5.99
CA ARG A 74 -7.41 14.32 5.18
C ARG A 74 -8.69 14.49 4.36
N SER A 75 -9.82 13.96 4.84
CA SER A 75 -11.08 13.96 4.11
C SER A 75 -11.03 13.22 2.76
N ASN A 76 -10.22 12.16 2.64
CA ASN A 76 -10.16 11.32 1.45
C ASN A 76 -11.53 10.78 1.02
N TYR A 77 -12.48 10.61 1.96
CA TYR A 77 -13.87 10.25 1.65
C TYR A 77 -14.56 11.16 0.63
N LYS A 78 -14.08 12.40 0.45
CA LYS A 78 -14.57 13.34 -0.58
C LYS A 78 -14.03 13.01 -1.99
N LEU A 79 -12.89 12.33 -2.07
CA LEU A 79 -12.31 11.79 -3.29
C LEU A 79 -12.87 10.38 -3.51
N SER A 80 -14.17 10.27 -3.72
CA SER A 80 -14.82 8.96 -3.86
C SER A 80 -14.55 8.31 -5.23
N GLY A 81 -14.69 6.98 -5.28
CA GLY A 81 -14.62 6.21 -6.52
C GLY A 81 -13.22 5.71 -6.92
N VAL A 82 -13.05 5.47 -8.21
CA VAL A 82 -11.90 4.73 -8.78
C VAL A 82 -10.55 5.38 -8.45
N ALA A 83 -10.50 6.71 -8.35
CA ALA A 83 -9.27 7.45 -8.12
C ALA A 83 -8.62 7.11 -6.76
N LEU A 84 -9.41 7.12 -5.68
CA LEU A 84 -8.95 6.74 -4.34
C LEU A 84 -8.77 5.23 -4.23
N TRP A 85 -9.80 4.45 -4.59
CA TRP A 85 -9.81 3.01 -4.31
C TRP A 85 -8.78 2.23 -5.13
N CYS A 86 -8.40 2.68 -6.33
CA CYS A 86 -7.24 2.11 -7.02
C CYS A 86 -5.95 2.30 -6.21
N CYS A 87 -5.70 3.51 -5.72
CA CYS A 87 -4.49 3.82 -4.97
C CYS A 87 -4.41 3.05 -3.65
N VAL A 88 -5.54 2.96 -2.93
CA VAL A 88 -5.66 2.17 -1.70
C VAL A 88 -5.41 0.69 -1.97
N ALA A 89 -6.06 0.11 -2.97
CA ALA A 89 -5.88 -1.30 -3.32
C ALA A 89 -4.43 -1.65 -3.69
N TRP A 90 -3.70 -0.79 -4.40
CA TRP A 90 -2.29 -1.06 -4.74
C TRP A 90 -1.39 -1.10 -3.50
N VAL A 91 -1.64 -0.22 -2.52
CA VAL A 91 -0.94 -0.24 -1.24
C VAL A 91 -1.31 -1.50 -0.46
N GLU A 92 -2.60 -1.80 -0.34
CA GLU A 92 -3.11 -3.00 0.33
C GLU A 92 -2.49 -4.29 -0.21
N PHE A 93 -2.50 -4.48 -1.53
CA PHE A 93 -1.89 -5.66 -2.15
C PHE A 93 -0.39 -5.76 -1.87
N SER A 94 0.33 -4.63 -1.85
CA SER A 94 1.76 -4.64 -1.54
C SER A 94 2.02 -4.99 -0.06
N LEU A 95 1.10 -4.63 0.85
CA LEU A 95 1.17 -5.00 2.27
C LEU A 95 0.84 -6.47 2.47
N LEU A 96 -0.16 -7.01 1.76
CA LEU A 96 -0.50 -8.44 1.81
C LEU A 96 0.66 -9.29 1.31
N ASP A 97 1.29 -8.93 0.19
CA ASP A 97 2.48 -9.63 -0.31
C ASP A 97 3.65 -9.55 0.69
N LEU A 98 3.85 -8.39 1.35
CA LEU A 98 4.85 -8.24 2.41
C LEU A 98 4.58 -9.20 3.56
N LEU A 99 3.35 -9.23 4.08
CA LEU A 99 2.95 -10.08 5.20
C LEU A 99 3.02 -11.57 4.84
N GLY A 100 2.58 -11.95 3.64
CA GLY A 100 2.67 -13.32 3.12
C GLY A 100 4.12 -13.80 3.07
N LYS A 101 5.04 -12.96 2.58
CA LYS A 101 6.49 -13.26 2.57
C LYS A 101 7.07 -13.42 3.97
N MET A 102 6.68 -12.57 4.93
CA MET A 102 7.12 -12.70 6.32
C MET A 102 6.62 -14.00 6.98
N GLU A 103 5.45 -14.48 6.61
CA GLU A 103 4.88 -15.74 7.10
C GLU A 103 5.32 -16.98 6.30
N GLY A 104 6.00 -16.80 5.16
CA GLY A 104 6.33 -17.89 4.24
C GLY A 104 5.10 -18.54 3.62
N LYS A 105 4.02 -17.78 3.41
CA LYS A 105 2.73 -18.28 2.90
C LYS A 105 2.27 -17.49 1.67
N PRO A 106 1.67 -18.16 0.67
CA PRO A 106 0.95 -17.45 -0.38
C PRO A 106 -0.25 -16.72 0.22
N VAL A 107 -0.65 -15.63 -0.44
CA VAL A 107 -1.83 -14.83 -0.05
C VAL A 107 -3.14 -15.48 -0.51
N GLY A 108 -3.08 -16.45 -1.43
CA GLY A 108 -4.23 -17.18 -1.99
C GLY A 108 -4.07 -18.69 -1.93
#